data_AF-A0A4Y2X1M2-F1
#
_entry.id   AF-A0A4Y2X1M2-F1
#
_cell.length_a   1.000
_cell.length_b   1.000
_cell.length_c   1.000
_cell.angle_alpha   90.00
_cell.angle_beta   90.00
_cell.angle_gamma   90.00
#
_symmetry.space_group_name_H-M   'P 1'
#
loop_
_entity.id
_entity.type
_entity.pdbx_description
1 polymer ?
#
loop_
_entity_poly.entity_id
_entity_poly.type
_entity_poly.pdbx_seq_one_letter_code
_entity_poly.pdbx_strand_id
1 'polypeptide(L)'
;MSIVHSDEFGQFHQDSATPHTSRVATKWLQEHSSDFRHFHCSPKSPDMNIIEPIWVALQFAAQKRSPPPGTPMDLRSTLQDSWCEKPPGYLHI
;
A
#
# COMPACT_ATOMS: atom_id res chain seq x y z
N MET A 1 -29.92 -0.89 -14.41
CA MET A 1 -28.68 -0.57 -13.66
C MET A 1 -27.59 -0.28 -14.68
N SER A 2 -27.09 0.96 -14.73
CA SER A 2 -25.91 1.30 -15.52
C SER A 2 -24.68 0.93 -14.72
N ILE A 3 -23.85 0.03 -15.23
CA ILE A 3 -22.51 -0.20 -14.70
C ILE A 3 -21.69 1.00 -15.18
N VAL A 4 -21.41 1.94 -14.27
CA VAL A 4 -20.35 2.93 -14.49
C VAL A 4 -19.05 2.14 -14.60
N HIS A 5 -18.52 2.04 -15.83
CA HIS A 5 -17.15 1.62 -16.05
C HIS A 5 -16.25 2.76 -15.57
N SER A 6 -15.83 2.69 -14.31
CA SER A 6 -14.66 3.44 -13.85
C SER A 6 -13.48 3.00 -14.73
N ASP A 7 -12.75 3.96 -15.31
CA ASP A 7 -11.58 3.75 -16.18
C ASP A 7 -10.82 2.45 -15.84
N GLU A 8 -10.95 1.42 -16.69
CA GLU A 8 -11.00 -0.01 -16.32
C GLU A 8 -9.70 -0.67 -15.81
N PHE A 9 -8.67 0.11 -15.46
CA PHE A 9 -7.40 -0.43 -14.98
C PHE A 9 -6.98 0.22 -13.66
N GLY A 10 -6.78 -0.63 -12.64
CA GLY A 10 -6.13 -0.19 -11.39
C GLY A 10 -4.78 0.45 -11.67
N GLN A 11 -4.34 1.37 -10.82
CA GLN A 11 -3.02 1.98 -10.91
C GLN A 11 -2.12 1.35 -9.85
N PHE A 12 -0.98 0.80 -10.28
CA PHE A 12 0.02 0.23 -9.40
C PHE A 12 1.15 1.23 -9.18
N HIS A 13 1.29 1.69 -7.94
CA HIS A 13 2.36 2.57 -7.49
C HIS A 13 3.32 1.80 -6.59
N GLN A 14 4.62 1.93 -6.85
CA GLN A 14 5.69 1.40 -6.00
C GLN A 14 6.88 2.39 -5.98
N ASP A 15 7.74 2.25 -4.99
CA ASP A 15 8.99 3.01 -4.91
C ASP A 15 10.05 2.50 -5.91
N SER A 16 11.21 3.16 -5.96
CA SER A 16 12.32 2.82 -6.85
C SER A 16 13.39 1.92 -6.22
N ALA A 17 13.10 1.27 -5.10
CA ALA A 17 14.07 0.38 -4.43
C ALA A 17 14.59 -0.70 -5.39
N THR A 18 15.85 -1.10 -5.22
CA THR A 18 16.53 -2.06 -6.10
C THR A 18 15.75 -3.36 -6.35
N PRO A 19 15.05 -3.95 -5.36
CA PRO A 19 14.21 -5.12 -5.62
C PRO A 19 13.06 -4.86 -6.62
N HIS A 20 12.41 -3.69 -6.53
CA HIS A 20 11.27 -3.29 -7.36
C HIS A 20 11.66 -2.91 -8.80
N THR A 21 12.90 -2.47 -8.99
CA THR A 21 13.50 -2.15 -10.31
C THR A 21 14.33 -3.30 -10.90
N SER A 22 14.34 -4.46 -10.23
CA SER A 22 15.05 -5.63 -10.72
C SER A 22 14.45 -6.13 -12.04
N ARG A 23 15.28 -6.78 -12.88
CA ARG A 23 14.84 -7.34 -14.17
C ARG A 23 13.64 -8.29 -14.01
N VAL A 24 13.60 -9.06 -12.93
CA VAL A 24 12.50 -9.99 -12.66
C VAL A 24 11.21 -9.23 -12.37
N ALA A 25 11.26 -8.24 -11.48
CA ALA A 25 10.10 -7.42 -11.13
C ALA A 25 9.58 -6.62 -12.34
N THR A 26 10.47 -5.96 -13.10
CA THR A 26 10.07 -5.19 -14.29
C THR A 26 9.50 -6.09 -15.39
N LYS A 27 10.05 -7.30 -15.59
CA LYS A 27 9.50 -8.26 -16.57
C LYS A 27 8.08 -8.69 -16.20
N TRP A 28 7.83 -8.99 -14.92
CA TRP A 28 6.49 -9.33 -14.45
C TRP A 28 5.50 -8.18 -14.67
N LEU A 29 5.90 -6.94 -14.36
CA LEU A 29 5.06 -5.75 -14.58
C LEU A 29 4.75 -5.51 -16.06
N GLN A 30 5.69 -5.80 -16.96
CA GLN A 30 5.47 -5.71 -18.41
C GLN A 30 4.51 -6.81 -18.91
N GLU A 31 4.63 -8.03 -18.40
CA GLU A 31 3.75 -9.15 -18.74
C GLU A 31 2.29 -8.90 -18.33
N HIS A 32 2.07 -8.11 -17.26
CA HIS A 32 0.75 -7.80 -16.72
C HIS A 32 0.30 -6.35 -17.01
N SER A 33 0.89 -5.70 -18.01
CA SER A 33 0.54 -4.31 -18.35
C SER A 33 -0.90 -4.15 -18.87
N SER A 34 -1.56 -5.25 -19.22
CA SER A 34 -3.00 -5.29 -19.54
C SER A 34 -3.90 -5.28 -18.33
N ASP A 35 -3.40 -5.57 -17.13
CA ASP A 35 -4.24 -5.76 -15.94
C ASP A 35 -4.29 -4.49 -15.08
N PHE A 36 -3.24 -3.67 -15.16
CA PHE A 36 -3.11 -2.41 -14.44
C PHE A 36 -2.09 -1.49 -15.13
N ARG A 37 -2.20 -0.19 -14.85
CA ARG A 37 -1.19 0.78 -15.27
C ARG A 37 -0.12 0.91 -14.19
N HIS A 38 1.13 0.62 -14.54
CA HIS A 38 2.27 0.86 -13.65
C HIS A 38 2.71 2.32 -13.74
N PHE A 39 2.68 3.05 -12.64
CA PHE A 39 3.16 4.43 -12.59
C PHE A 39 4.62 4.47 -12.15
N HIS A 40 5.47 5.01 -13.02
CA HIS A 40 6.88 5.16 -12.68
C HIS A 40 7.04 6.36 -11.74
N CYS A 41 7.22 6.11 -10.43
CA CYS A 41 7.61 7.16 -9.51
C CYS A 41 9.04 7.64 -9.85
N SER A 42 9.31 8.94 -9.79
CA SER A 42 10.68 9.44 -9.94
C SER A 42 11.54 8.91 -8.78
N PRO A 43 12.80 8.51 -9.01
CA PRO A 43 13.68 7.99 -7.96
C PRO A 43 13.90 8.94 -6.77
N LYS A 44 13.52 10.22 -6.91
CA LYS A 44 13.70 11.28 -5.92
C LYS A 44 12.40 11.77 -5.28
N SER A 45 11.30 11.03 -5.40
CA SER A 45 9.99 11.42 -4.85
C SER A 45 9.51 10.45 -3.76
N PRO A 46 10.12 10.45 -2.55
CA PRO A 46 9.62 9.71 -1.40
C PRO A 46 8.23 10.21 -0.93
N ASP A 47 7.86 11.44 -1.29
CA ASP A 47 6.61 12.09 -0.86
C ASP A 47 5.33 11.55 -1.57
N MET A 48 5.48 10.67 -2.56
CA MET A 48 4.34 10.10 -3.31
C MET A 48 3.93 8.71 -2.82
N ASN A 49 4.57 8.18 -1.77
CA ASN A 49 4.24 6.86 -1.25
C ASN A 49 3.00 6.95 -0.33
N ILE A 50 1.82 6.68 -0.89
CA ILE A 50 0.54 6.60 -0.16
C ILE A 50 0.56 5.62 1.02
N ILE A 51 1.57 4.75 1.08
CA ILE A 51 1.77 3.74 2.13
C ILE A 51 2.42 4.36 3.38
N GLU A 52 3.22 5.44 3.27
CA GLU A 52 3.90 6.04 4.43
C GLU A 52 2.91 6.60 5.48
N PRO A 53 1.88 7.40 5.11
CA PRO A 53 0.89 7.88 6.07
C PRO A 53 0.11 6.73 6.74
N ILE A 54 -0.15 5.65 5.99
CA ILE A 54 -0.78 4.43 6.52
C ILE A 54 0.11 3.81 7.59
N TRP A 55 1.40 3.64 7.29
CA TRP A 55 2.33 3.05 8.23
C TRP A 55 2.44 3.84 9.52
N VAL A 56 2.52 5.18 9.44
CA VAL A 56 2.53 6.05 10.62
C VAL A 56 1.27 5.86 11.45
N ALA A 57 0.10 5.82 10.81
CA ALA A 57 -1.18 5.63 11.49
C ALA A 57 -1.29 4.26 12.19
N LEU A 58 -0.88 3.20 11.52
CA LEU A 58 -0.91 1.83 12.06
C LEU A 58 0.13 1.65 13.19
N GLN A 59 1.32 2.21 13.01
CA GLN A 59 2.37 2.20 14.03
C GLN A 59 1.89 2.90 15.31
N PHE A 60 1.25 4.07 15.17
CA PHE A 60 0.69 4.81 16.30
C PHE A 60 -0.40 4.02 17.03
N ALA A 61 -1.28 3.34 16.28
CA ALA A 61 -2.31 2.48 16.86
C ALA A 61 -1.69 1.29 17.65
N ALA A 62 -0.65 0.65 17.09
CA ALA A 62 0.05 -0.44 17.75
C ALA A 62 0.79 0.01 19.03
N GLN A 63 1.44 1.17 19.02
CA GLN A 63 2.12 1.72 20.20
C GLN A 63 1.15 2.10 21.33
N LYS A 64 -0.09 2.48 21.00
CA LYS A 64 -1.12 2.84 21.96
C LYS A 64 -1.80 1.63 22.62
N ARG A 65 -1.61 0.41 22.11
CA ARG A 65 -2.16 -0.79 22.75
C ARG A 65 -1.49 -1.05 24.08
N SER A 66 -2.29 -1.47 25.05
CA SER A 66 -1.86 -1.89 26.38
C SER A 66 -2.50 -3.25 26.70
N PRO A 67 -1.72 -4.32 26.92
CA PRO A 67 -0.25 -4.35 26.80
C PRO A 67 0.23 -4.16 25.35
N PRO A 68 1.49 -3.71 25.14
CA PRO A 68 2.09 -3.70 23.80
C PRO A 68 2.12 -5.10 23.19
N PRO A 69 2.10 -5.24 21.86
CA PRO A 69 2.21 -6.55 21.21
C PRO A 69 3.53 -7.23 21.58
N GLY A 70 3.46 -8.35 22.29
CA GLY A 70 4.63 -9.06 22.80
C GLY A 70 5.21 -10.06 21.81
N THR A 71 4.43 -10.48 20.80
CA THR A 71 4.84 -11.44 19.77
C THR A 71 4.56 -10.90 18.36
N PRO A 72 5.23 -11.43 17.32
CA PRO A 72 4.91 -11.10 15.93
C PRO A 72 3.44 -11.41 15.56
N MET A 73 2.85 -12.43 16.19
CA MET A 73 1.44 -12.78 15.96
C MET A 73 0.51 -11.72 16.57
N ASP A 74 0.80 -11.25 17.78
CA ASP A 74 0.03 -10.18 18.42
C ASP A 74 0.15 -8.86 17.64
N LEU A 75 1.35 -8.58 17.09
CA LEU A 75 1.56 -7.40 16.25
C LEU A 75 0.73 -7.50 14.98
N ARG A 76 0.71 -8.68 14.32
CA ARG A 76 -0.11 -8.90 13.13
C ARG A 76 -1.59 -8.66 13.41
N SER A 77 -2.14 -9.28 14.45
CA SER A 77 -3.55 -9.08 14.84
C SER A 77 -3.84 -7.62 15.15
N THR A 78 -2.93 -6.95 15.87
CA THR A 78 -3.07 -5.53 16.20
C THR A 78 -3.10 -4.62 14.99
N LEU A 79 -2.23 -4.85 14.01
CA LEU A 79 -2.21 -4.09 12.77
C LEU A 79 -3.46 -4.37 11.92
N GLN A 80 -3.92 -5.63 11.88
CA GLN A 80 -5.16 -6.03 11.18
C GLN A 80 -6.38 -5.34 11.78
N ASP A 81 -6.56 -5.39 13.10
CA ASP A 81 -7.67 -4.72 13.81
C ASP A 81 -7.63 -3.21 13.55
N SER A 82 -6.46 -2.59 13.72
CA SER A 82 -6.27 -1.15 13.53
C SER A 82 -6.53 -0.69 12.09
N TRP A 83 -6.28 -1.56 11.12
CA TRP A 83 -6.59 -1.31 9.71
C TRP A 83 -8.10 -1.40 9.45
N CYS A 84 -8.77 -2.44 9.97
CA CYS A 84 -10.21 -2.64 9.82
C CYS A 84 -11.05 -1.52 10.45
N GLU A 85 -10.54 -0.85 11.48
CA GLU A 85 -11.19 0.30 12.11
C GLU A 85 -11.11 1.60 11.29
N LYS A 86 -10.26 1.68 10.25
CA LYS A 86 -10.12 2.91 9.45
C LYS A 86 -11.32 3.10 8.51
N PRO A 87 -11.95 4.28 8.48
CA PRO A 87 -13.05 4.54 7.56
C PRO A 87 -12.57 4.52 6.10
N PRO A 88 -13.45 4.21 5.11
CA PRO A 88 -13.09 4.16 3.69
C PRO A 88 -12.48 5.46 3.12
N GLY A 89 -12.73 6.62 3.75
CA GLY A 89 -12.15 7.91 3.38
C GLY A 89 -10.96 8.35 4.23
N TYR A 90 -10.38 7.46 5.04
CA TYR A 90 -9.22 7.77 5.89
C TYR A 90 -7.99 8.18 5.08
N LEU A 91 -7.85 7.59 3.90
CA LEU A 91 -6.83 7.92 2.92
C LEU A 91 -7.55 8.62 1.79
N HIS A 92 -7.20 9.89 1.57
CA HIS A 92 -7.60 10.58 0.36
C HIS A 92 -6.61 10.15 -0.74
N ILE A 93 -6.93 9.02 -1.37
CA ILE A 93 -6.18 8.40 -2.48
C ILE A 93 -6.98 8.49 -3.77
#